data_AF-A0A8J3NKV6-F1
#
_entry.id   AF-A0A8J3NKV6-F1
#
_cell.length_a   1.000
_cell.length_b   1.000
_cell.length_c   1.000
_cell.angle_alpha   90.00
_cell.angle_beta   90.00
_cell.angle_gamma   90.00
#
_symmetry.space_group_name_H-M   'P 1'
#
loop_
_entity.id
_entity.type
_entity.pdbx_description
1 polymer ?
#
loop_
_entity_poly.entity_id
_entity_poly.type
_entity_poly.pdbx_seq_one_letter_code
_entity_poly.pdbx_strand_id
1 'polypeptide(L)'
;MRRSVLTYTLASAVALSGCTRAEDRPAAVPPVQTHLEVVAVTGAIGTDLPGWELGPDGTRKPLTGLRGAVAEVTVRNLTGDPALITRAVVTVRESRAVPACHATDVDLSVGARHDIEIPDGSPQVPFTVTSEPRQEVPGDGEAKVRLSVGPRTPTALPWAGVIDIVLEHDDGLRVQAGPLALVGTGSNPLFYPDGGKWVIQQPLSDRSCVAKIRAMVAEFAAIPGVTLAGELRELDTAVLALGR
;
A
#
# COMPACT_ATOMS: atom_id res chain seq x y z
N MET A 1 -49.86 32.32 74.90
CA MET A 1 -49.06 32.37 76.15
C MET A 1 -48.38 31.02 76.36
N ARG A 2 -47.23 30.98 77.07
CA ARG A 2 -46.57 29.81 77.70
C ARG A 2 -46.29 28.61 76.76
N ARG A 3 -45.02 28.41 76.37
CA ARG A 3 -44.00 27.56 77.06
C ARG A 3 -44.31 26.06 76.95
N SER A 4 -43.42 25.10 76.65
CA SER A 4 -41.97 24.95 76.39
C SER A 4 -41.55 23.61 77.06
N VAL A 5 -40.39 23.04 76.71
CA VAL A 5 -39.64 21.96 77.44
C VAL A 5 -40.10 20.51 77.17
N LEU A 6 -39.23 19.50 76.96
CA LEU A 6 -37.86 19.41 76.37
C LEU A 6 -37.43 17.91 76.28
N THR A 7 -36.58 17.53 75.30
CA THR A 7 -35.70 16.30 75.33
C THR A 7 -36.42 14.92 75.43
N TYR A 8 -35.84 13.72 75.28
CA TYR A 8 -34.48 13.14 75.08
C TYR A 8 -34.67 11.72 74.42
N THR A 9 -33.75 10.91 73.86
CA THR A 9 -32.27 10.82 73.72
C THR A 9 -31.89 10.14 72.37
N LEU A 10 -30.59 9.98 72.09
CA LEU A 10 -29.95 9.31 70.93
C LEU A 10 -30.28 7.81 70.73
N ALA A 11 -30.19 7.37 69.46
CA ALA A 11 -29.55 6.10 69.06
C ALA A 11 -28.82 6.31 67.71
N SER A 12 -27.63 5.72 67.54
CA SER A 12 -26.71 6.06 66.44
C SER A 12 -26.80 5.12 65.24
N ALA A 13 -26.62 5.69 64.04
CA ALA A 13 -26.17 4.96 62.85
C ALA A 13 -25.02 5.75 62.19
N VAL A 14 -23.93 5.06 61.87
CA VAL A 14 -22.70 5.59 61.24
C VAL A 14 -22.46 4.81 59.95
N ALA A 15 -21.66 5.40 59.05
CA ALA A 15 -21.27 4.92 57.71
C ALA A 15 -22.23 5.34 56.57
N LEU A 16 -21.73 5.76 55.39
CA LEU A 16 -20.33 6.06 55.00
C LEU A 16 -20.34 7.09 53.85
N SER A 17 -19.32 7.96 53.79
CA SER A 17 -19.20 9.00 52.75
C SER A 17 -18.82 8.41 51.39
N GLY A 18 -19.81 8.15 50.55
CA GLY A 18 -19.63 7.77 49.14
C GLY A 18 -19.31 8.98 48.26
N CYS A 19 -18.08 9.50 48.32
CA CYS A 19 -17.63 10.49 47.35
C CYS A 19 -17.52 9.85 45.96
N THR A 20 -18.51 10.08 45.09
CA THR A 20 -18.43 9.74 43.66
C THR A 20 -17.36 10.60 42.99
N ARG A 21 -16.12 10.11 43.04
CA ARG A 21 -15.01 10.62 42.25
C ARG A 21 -15.43 10.50 40.79
N ALA A 22 -15.51 11.64 40.08
CA ALA A 22 -15.70 11.60 38.64
C ALA A 22 -14.55 10.78 38.05
N GLU A 23 -14.87 9.80 37.21
CA GLU A 23 -13.85 9.08 36.45
C GLU A 23 -13.21 10.08 35.48
N ASP A 24 -11.97 10.43 35.79
CA ASP A 24 -11.14 11.33 34.99
C ASP A 24 -10.82 10.59 33.69
N ARG A 25 -11.71 10.75 32.70
CA ARG A 25 -11.52 10.19 31.35
C ARG A 25 -10.14 10.65 30.88
N PRO A 26 -9.19 9.74 30.59
CA PRO A 26 -7.89 10.15 30.11
C PRO A 26 -8.11 11.04 28.89
N ALA A 27 -7.62 12.27 28.96
CA ALA A 27 -7.78 13.25 27.90
C ALA A 27 -7.30 12.61 26.59
N ALA A 28 -8.13 12.69 25.55
CA ALA A 28 -7.79 12.10 24.26
C ALA A 28 -6.42 12.62 23.84
N VAL A 29 -5.43 11.72 23.76
CA VAL A 29 -4.07 12.08 23.38
C VAL A 29 -4.18 12.79 22.02
N PRO A 30 -3.75 14.05 21.90
CA PRO A 30 -3.88 14.76 20.63
C PRO A 30 -3.15 13.96 19.56
N PRO A 31 -3.70 13.86 18.33
CA PRO A 31 -3.01 13.16 17.26
C PRO A 31 -1.62 13.79 17.12
N VAL A 32 -0.59 12.95 17.17
CA VAL A 32 0.81 13.41 17.09
C VAL A 32 0.94 14.13 15.75
N GLN A 33 1.15 15.45 15.81
CA GLN A 33 1.23 16.27 14.60
C GLN A 33 2.49 15.89 13.84
N THR A 34 2.33 15.20 12.71
CA THR A 34 3.43 14.87 11.83
C THR A 34 3.91 16.14 11.12
N HIS A 35 5.22 16.34 11.08
CA HIS A 35 5.80 17.45 10.31
C HIS A 35 5.64 17.26 8.80
N LEU A 36 5.31 16.04 8.34
CA LEU A 36 4.93 15.75 6.96
C LEU A 36 3.43 15.44 6.81
N GLU A 37 2.86 15.88 5.69
CA GLU A 37 1.54 15.53 5.16
C GLU A 37 1.70 14.70 3.88
N VAL A 38 0.86 13.67 3.65
CA VAL A 38 0.79 13.00 2.33
C VAL A 38 -0.17 13.77 1.43
N VAL A 39 0.36 14.41 0.40
CA VAL A 39 -0.40 15.19 -0.59
C VAL A 39 -1.03 14.27 -1.64
N ALA A 40 -0.32 13.23 -2.05
CA ALA A 40 -0.79 12.27 -3.04
C ALA A 40 -0.13 10.90 -2.89
N VAL A 41 -0.86 9.85 -3.25
CA VAL A 41 -0.33 8.50 -3.48
C VAL A 41 -0.70 8.12 -4.91
N THR A 42 0.25 7.60 -5.67
CA THR A 42 0.04 7.16 -7.06
C THR A 42 0.77 5.85 -7.34
N GLY A 43 0.31 5.12 -8.35
CA GLY A 43 0.96 3.91 -8.85
C GLY A 43 1.04 3.94 -10.37
N ALA A 44 2.19 3.55 -10.91
CA ALA A 44 2.48 3.50 -12.34
C ALA A 44 3.49 2.38 -12.67
N ILE A 45 3.62 2.00 -13.94
CA ILE A 45 4.75 1.18 -14.41
C ILE A 45 5.99 2.05 -14.59
N GLY A 46 7.02 1.79 -13.79
CA GLY A 46 8.37 2.28 -14.03
C GLY A 46 9.04 1.51 -15.17
N THR A 47 9.96 2.17 -15.89
CA THR A 47 10.62 1.63 -17.10
C THR A 47 12.15 1.66 -17.03
N ASP A 48 12.72 1.92 -15.85
CA ASP A 48 14.16 1.93 -15.61
C ASP A 48 14.50 1.28 -14.27
N LEU A 49 13.93 0.10 -14.01
CA LEU A 49 14.33 -0.72 -12.88
C LEU A 49 15.65 -1.44 -13.20
N PRO A 50 16.58 -1.53 -12.24
CA PRO A 50 17.70 -2.44 -12.34
C PRO A 50 17.22 -3.89 -12.17
N GLY A 51 18.00 -4.85 -12.64
CA GLY A 51 17.69 -6.27 -12.44
C GLY A 51 18.73 -7.19 -13.05
N TRP A 52 18.29 -8.33 -13.56
CA TRP A 52 19.17 -9.39 -14.03
C TRP A 52 18.56 -10.26 -15.15
N GLU A 53 19.45 -10.86 -15.94
CA GLU A 53 19.20 -12.00 -16.83
C GLU A 53 19.92 -13.23 -16.26
N LEU A 54 19.24 -14.39 -16.20
CA LEU A 54 19.86 -15.70 -15.95
C LEU A 54 20.43 -16.27 -17.24
N GLY A 55 21.73 -16.53 -17.27
CA GLY A 55 22.39 -17.31 -18.30
C GLY A 55 22.07 -18.82 -18.20
N PRO A 56 22.37 -19.61 -19.25
CA PRO A 56 22.17 -21.07 -19.26
C PRO A 56 22.99 -21.83 -18.20
N ASP A 57 23.99 -21.17 -17.62
CA ASP A 57 24.85 -21.64 -16.51
C ASP A 57 24.35 -21.18 -15.12
N GLY A 58 23.20 -20.50 -15.07
CA GLY A 58 22.65 -19.91 -13.84
C GLY A 58 23.30 -18.59 -13.41
N THR A 59 24.25 -18.04 -14.18
CA THR A 59 24.86 -16.75 -13.85
C THR A 59 23.87 -15.60 -14.03
N ARG A 60 23.84 -14.65 -13.09
CA ARG A 60 23.02 -13.43 -13.20
C ARG A 60 23.84 -12.31 -13.82
N LYS A 61 23.54 -11.94 -15.07
CA LYS A 61 24.08 -10.74 -15.71
C LYS A 61 23.22 -9.54 -15.33
N PRO A 62 23.80 -8.37 -14.99
CA PRO A 62 23.03 -7.19 -14.63
C PRO A 62 22.29 -6.59 -15.84
N LEU A 63 21.06 -6.12 -15.62
CA LEU A 63 20.26 -5.36 -16.60
C LEU A 63 19.73 -4.06 -15.98
N THR A 64 19.34 -3.13 -16.85
CA THR A 64 18.66 -1.85 -16.56
C THR A 64 17.54 -1.64 -17.60
N GLY A 65 16.75 -0.56 -17.50
CA GLY A 65 15.61 -0.36 -18.41
C GLY A 65 14.46 -1.37 -18.22
N LEU A 66 14.45 -2.12 -17.12
CA LEU A 66 13.40 -3.11 -16.87
C LEU A 66 12.12 -2.44 -16.38
N ARG A 67 11.00 -3.12 -16.65
CA ARG A 67 9.67 -2.66 -16.25
C ARG A 67 9.22 -3.31 -14.94
N GLY A 68 8.47 -2.56 -14.14
CA GLY A 68 7.85 -3.05 -12.92
C GLY A 68 6.98 -1.99 -12.27
N ALA A 69 6.23 -2.35 -11.23
CA ALA A 69 5.33 -1.40 -10.59
C ALA A 69 6.10 -0.46 -9.66
N VAL A 70 5.74 0.81 -9.66
CA VAL A 70 6.29 1.85 -8.78
C VAL A 70 5.15 2.55 -8.07
N ALA A 71 5.20 2.56 -6.74
CA ALA A 71 4.42 3.46 -5.91
C ALA A 71 5.18 4.78 -5.77
N GLU A 72 4.50 5.90 -5.97
CA GLU A 72 5.03 7.25 -5.73
C GLU A 72 4.14 8.00 -4.76
N VAL A 73 4.70 8.31 -3.58
CA VAL A 73 4.06 9.10 -2.53
C VAL A 73 4.64 10.51 -2.58
N THR A 74 3.78 11.51 -2.79
CA THR A 74 4.15 12.93 -2.67
C THR A 74 3.86 13.38 -1.25
N VAL A 75 4.88 13.87 -0.56
CA VAL A 75 4.83 14.38 0.81
C VAL A 75 5.13 15.88 0.83
N ARG A 76 4.45 16.62 1.70
CA ARG A 76 4.71 18.05 1.98
C ARG A 76 5.24 18.20 3.38
N ASN A 77 6.26 19.05 3.56
CA ASN A 77 6.71 19.49 4.87
C ASN A 77 5.90 20.71 5.34
N LEU A 78 5.45 20.65 6.60
CA LEU A 78 4.65 21.68 7.26
C LEU A 78 5.49 22.56 8.20
N THR A 79 6.83 22.39 8.20
CA THR A 79 7.80 23.20 8.93
C THR A 79 8.86 23.75 7.99
N GLY A 80 9.51 24.85 8.38
CA GLY A 80 10.58 25.50 7.60
C GLY A 80 11.95 24.79 7.67
N ASP A 81 12.11 23.80 8.55
CA ASP A 81 13.32 22.98 8.66
C ASP A 81 13.17 21.69 7.81
N PRO A 82 14.20 21.22 7.08
CA PRO A 82 14.13 19.97 6.32
C PRO A 82 13.87 18.74 7.20
N ALA A 83 13.11 17.77 6.68
CA ALA A 83 12.83 16.49 7.33
C ALA A 83 13.36 15.31 6.50
N LEU A 84 13.82 14.23 7.14
CA LEU A 84 14.40 13.07 6.45
C LEU A 84 13.53 11.82 6.61
N ILE A 85 12.98 11.32 5.51
CA ILE A 85 12.31 10.01 5.49
C ILE A 85 13.39 8.93 5.44
N THR A 86 13.60 8.26 6.58
CA THR A 86 14.62 7.23 6.74
C THR A 86 14.15 5.86 6.28
N ARG A 87 12.86 5.56 6.48
CA ARG A 87 12.29 4.22 6.27
C ARG A 87 10.89 4.26 5.64
N ALA A 88 10.61 3.30 4.79
CA ALA A 88 9.27 2.98 4.31
C ALA A 88 8.89 1.58 4.82
N VAL A 89 7.73 1.47 5.46
CA VAL A 89 7.11 0.22 5.91
C VAL A 89 5.91 -0.06 5.02
N VAL A 90 5.94 -1.15 4.25
CA VAL A 90 4.92 -1.48 3.26
C VAL A 90 4.25 -2.79 3.64
N THR A 91 2.94 -2.75 3.89
CA THR A 91 2.13 -3.94 4.20
C THR A 91 1.38 -4.37 2.96
N VAL A 92 1.72 -5.53 2.42
CA VAL A 92 1.03 -6.15 1.29
C VAL A 92 -0.20 -6.87 1.84
N ARG A 93 -1.38 -6.29 1.60
CA ARG A 93 -2.69 -6.81 2.04
C ARG A 93 -3.16 -7.96 1.16
N GLU A 94 -2.87 -7.85 -0.13
CA GLU A 94 -3.22 -8.82 -1.17
C GLU A 94 -2.15 -8.81 -2.25
N SER A 95 -1.83 -9.98 -2.80
CA SER A 95 -1.05 -10.13 -4.02
C SER A 95 -1.51 -11.40 -4.75
N ARG A 96 -1.77 -11.29 -6.04
CA ARG A 96 -2.27 -12.38 -6.90
C ARG A 96 -1.83 -12.18 -8.35
N ALA A 97 -1.69 -13.28 -9.08
CA ALA A 97 -1.52 -13.21 -10.54
C ALA A 97 -2.80 -12.66 -11.19
N VAL A 98 -2.64 -11.77 -12.17
CA VAL A 98 -3.77 -11.30 -13.00
C VAL A 98 -4.27 -12.47 -13.85
N PRO A 99 -5.59 -12.76 -13.90
CA PRO A 99 -6.11 -13.89 -14.67
C PRO A 99 -5.71 -13.83 -16.14
N ALA A 100 -5.02 -14.85 -16.65
CA ALA A 100 -4.51 -14.86 -18.01
C ALA A 100 -5.63 -15.00 -19.06
N CYS A 101 -5.54 -14.20 -20.12
CA CYS A 101 -6.35 -14.38 -21.33
C CYS A 101 -5.72 -15.31 -22.38
N HIS A 102 -4.44 -15.64 -22.18
CA HIS A 102 -3.61 -16.47 -23.04
C HIS A 102 -2.77 -17.41 -22.18
N ALA A 103 -2.73 -18.70 -22.52
CA ALA A 103 -1.65 -19.58 -22.07
C ALA A 103 -0.34 -19.15 -22.75
N THR A 104 0.78 -19.20 -22.01
CA THR A 104 2.09 -18.90 -22.59
C THR A 104 3.20 -19.66 -21.86
N ASP A 105 4.11 -20.24 -22.64
CA ASP A 105 5.35 -20.84 -22.15
C ASP A 105 6.48 -19.81 -22.31
N VAL A 106 6.50 -18.80 -21.44
CA VAL A 106 7.62 -17.84 -21.37
C VAL A 106 8.76 -18.39 -20.52
N ASP A 107 9.98 -18.27 -21.01
CA ASP A 107 11.17 -18.45 -20.19
C ASP A 107 11.26 -17.32 -19.15
N LEU A 108 11.64 -17.68 -17.92
CA LEU A 108 11.64 -16.81 -16.75
C LEU A 108 13.07 -16.40 -16.36
N SER A 109 13.85 -16.05 -17.37
CA SER A 109 15.25 -15.68 -17.25
C SER A 109 15.49 -14.22 -16.84
N VAL A 110 14.56 -13.29 -17.11
CA VAL A 110 14.73 -11.84 -16.80
C VAL A 110 13.90 -11.40 -15.60
N GLY A 111 14.53 -10.78 -14.60
CA GLY A 111 13.88 -10.29 -13.38
C GLY A 111 14.32 -8.88 -12.96
N ALA A 112 13.36 -8.01 -12.69
CA ALA A 112 13.60 -6.71 -12.06
C ALA A 112 13.88 -6.86 -10.55
N ARG A 113 14.73 -5.98 -10.01
CA ARG A 113 14.92 -5.82 -8.56
C ARG A 113 13.99 -4.73 -8.07
N HIS A 114 13.29 -5.01 -6.98
CA HIS A 114 12.32 -4.10 -6.36
C HIS A 114 12.82 -3.64 -4.98
N ASP A 115 12.46 -2.43 -4.57
CA ASP A 115 12.68 -1.92 -3.20
C ASP A 115 11.83 -2.69 -2.19
N ILE A 116 10.66 -3.15 -2.63
CA ILE A 116 9.72 -3.99 -1.89
C ILE A 116 9.54 -5.29 -2.68
N GLU A 117 10.39 -6.28 -2.35
CA GLU A 117 10.27 -7.63 -2.89
C GLU A 117 9.10 -8.38 -2.23
N ILE A 118 8.12 -8.79 -3.03
CA ILE A 118 7.09 -9.76 -2.65
C ILE A 118 7.73 -11.15 -2.62
N PRO A 119 7.73 -11.86 -1.46
CA PRO A 119 8.31 -13.19 -1.36
C PRO A 119 7.65 -14.22 -2.28
N ASP A 120 8.45 -15.18 -2.73
CA ASP A 120 8.01 -16.31 -3.53
C ASP A 120 7.16 -17.30 -2.70
N GLY A 121 6.42 -18.19 -3.38
CA GLY A 121 5.71 -19.29 -2.73
C GLY A 121 4.34 -18.94 -2.11
N SER A 122 3.74 -17.80 -2.48
CA SER A 122 2.46 -17.30 -1.95
C SER A 122 2.47 -17.09 -0.42
N PRO A 123 3.26 -16.13 0.10
CA PRO A 123 3.26 -15.79 1.52
C PRO A 123 1.85 -15.46 2.00
N GLN A 124 1.50 -15.93 3.20
CA GLN A 124 0.19 -15.64 3.79
C GLN A 124 0.05 -14.14 4.02
N VAL A 125 -0.88 -13.52 3.30
CA VAL A 125 -1.21 -12.10 3.45
C VAL A 125 -2.12 -11.87 4.67
N PRO A 126 -2.05 -10.70 5.34
CA PRO A 126 -1.11 -9.61 5.09
C PRO A 126 0.31 -9.90 5.59
N PHE A 127 1.32 -9.40 4.87
CA PHE A 127 2.71 -9.41 5.32
C PHE A 127 3.35 -8.04 5.12
N THR A 128 4.43 -7.74 5.86
CA THR A 128 5.10 -6.43 5.84
C THR A 128 6.56 -6.55 5.42
N VAL A 129 7.01 -5.59 4.61
CA VAL A 129 8.39 -5.45 4.12
C VAL A 129 8.84 -4.00 4.38
N THR A 130 10.15 -3.79 4.57
CA THR A 130 10.72 -2.46 4.85
C THR A 130 11.81 -2.10 3.85
N SER A 131 11.82 -0.85 3.39
CA SER A 131 12.90 -0.23 2.60
C SER A 131 13.43 1.02 3.31
N GLU A 132 14.64 1.47 2.97
CA GLU A 132 15.30 2.65 3.56
C GLU A 132 15.64 3.68 2.47
N PRO A 133 14.64 4.41 1.91
CA PRO A 133 14.80 5.23 0.71
C PRO A 133 15.63 6.51 0.92
N ARG A 134 15.81 6.97 2.17
CA ARG A 134 16.60 8.17 2.54
C ARG A 134 16.26 9.42 1.71
N GLN A 135 14.98 9.79 1.70
CA GLN A 135 14.47 10.95 0.97
C GLN A 135 14.34 12.17 1.89
N GLU A 136 15.10 13.23 1.60
CA GLU A 136 14.93 14.54 2.24
C GLU A 136 13.67 15.24 1.69
N VAL A 137 12.93 15.92 2.57
CA VAL A 137 11.80 16.79 2.23
C VAL A 137 12.15 18.22 2.63
N PRO A 138 12.31 19.16 1.68
CA PRO A 138 12.67 20.54 1.98
C PRO A 138 11.66 21.21 2.92
N GLY A 139 12.14 22.14 3.75
CA GLY A 139 11.28 22.99 4.57
C GLY A 139 10.27 23.78 3.72
N ASP A 140 9.02 23.85 4.19
CA ASP A 140 7.85 24.42 3.49
C ASP A 140 7.63 23.90 2.05
N GLY A 141 8.20 22.73 1.72
CA GLY A 141 8.29 22.19 0.36
C GLY A 141 7.67 20.80 0.19
N GLU A 142 7.80 20.24 -1.01
CA GLU A 142 7.31 18.90 -1.36
C GLU A 142 8.42 18.00 -1.91
N ALA A 143 8.34 16.71 -1.63
CA ALA A 143 9.22 15.68 -2.18
C ALA A 143 8.44 14.41 -2.56
N LYS A 144 9.07 13.54 -3.34
CA LYS A 144 8.47 12.31 -3.88
C LYS A 144 9.26 11.08 -3.45
N VAL A 145 8.70 10.28 -2.56
CA VAL A 145 9.23 8.96 -2.23
C VAL A 145 8.74 7.98 -3.28
N ARG A 146 9.68 7.35 -3.99
CA ARG A 146 9.41 6.32 -5.00
C ARG A 146 9.85 4.97 -4.46
N LEU A 147 8.97 3.97 -4.57
CA LEU A 147 9.20 2.60 -4.12
C LEU A 147 8.80 1.65 -5.25
N SER A 148 9.75 0.92 -5.81
CA SER A 148 9.47 -0.16 -6.74
C SER A 148 8.98 -1.41 -5.98
N VAL A 149 7.94 -2.06 -6.49
CA VAL A 149 7.21 -3.13 -5.80
C VAL A 149 6.98 -4.28 -6.77
N GLY A 150 7.28 -5.51 -6.36
CA GLY A 150 6.98 -6.68 -7.17
C GLY A 150 7.60 -7.98 -6.65
N PRO A 151 7.26 -9.13 -7.26
CA PRO A 151 7.86 -10.43 -6.98
C PRO A 151 9.40 -10.41 -6.95
N ARG A 152 9.97 -11.21 -6.05
CA ARG A 152 11.42 -11.50 -5.99
C ARG A 152 11.90 -12.29 -7.20
N THR A 153 11.10 -13.25 -7.68
CA THR A 153 11.37 -14.01 -8.90
C THR A 153 10.57 -13.49 -10.10
N PRO A 154 11.06 -13.69 -11.34
CA PRO A 154 10.30 -13.39 -12.55
C PRO A 154 8.96 -14.13 -12.57
N THR A 155 7.93 -13.46 -13.07
CA THR A 155 6.57 -14.01 -13.13
C THR A 155 6.07 -13.98 -14.57
N ALA A 156 5.55 -15.11 -15.05
CA ALA A 156 5.05 -15.22 -16.41
C ALA A 156 3.93 -14.21 -16.68
N LEU A 157 2.94 -14.19 -15.79
CA LEU A 157 1.79 -13.30 -15.87
C LEU A 157 2.05 -11.98 -15.13
N PRO A 158 1.39 -10.89 -15.54
CA PRO A 158 1.22 -9.72 -14.69
C PRO A 158 0.71 -10.12 -13.31
N TRP A 159 1.17 -9.41 -12.28
CA TRP A 159 0.69 -9.58 -10.90
C TRP A 159 -0.03 -8.29 -10.47
N ALA A 160 -1.04 -8.41 -9.62
CA ALA A 160 -1.71 -7.25 -9.03
C ALA A 160 -1.96 -7.46 -7.53
N GLY A 161 -2.03 -6.36 -6.79
CA GLY A 161 -2.17 -6.41 -5.34
C GLY A 161 -2.42 -5.04 -4.73
N VAL A 162 -2.59 -5.04 -3.40
CA VAL A 162 -2.94 -3.84 -2.62
C VAL A 162 -1.96 -3.71 -1.47
N ILE A 163 -1.36 -2.53 -1.34
CA ILE A 163 -0.37 -2.20 -0.31
C ILE A 163 -0.81 -1.00 0.52
N ASP A 164 -0.63 -1.06 1.83
CA ASP A 164 -0.62 0.14 2.69
C ASP A 164 0.84 0.59 2.86
N ILE A 165 1.11 1.91 2.83
CA ILE A 165 2.47 2.46 2.94
C ILE A 165 2.54 3.38 4.17
N VAL A 166 3.53 3.18 5.03
CA VAL A 166 3.85 4.10 6.14
C VAL A 166 5.28 4.59 5.96
N LEU A 167 5.46 5.90 5.96
CA LEU A 167 6.76 6.55 5.84
C LEU A 167 7.19 7.02 7.25
N GLU A 168 8.42 6.69 7.63
CA GLU A 168 9.01 6.94 8.95
C GLU A 168 10.20 7.88 8.82
N HIS A 169 10.20 8.89 9.68
CA HIS A 169 11.17 9.99 9.73
C HIS A 169 12.46 9.59 10.47
N ASP A 170 13.41 10.51 10.58
CA ASP A 170 14.57 10.43 11.47
C ASP A 170 14.22 10.73 12.95
N ASP A 171 13.21 11.57 13.20
CA ASP A 171 12.64 11.80 14.54
C ASP A 171 11.73 10.64 15.05
N GLY A 172 11.45 9.65 14.20
CA GLY A 172 10.58 8.50 14.48
C GLY A 172 9.08 8.75 14.31
N LEU A 173 8.66 9.94 13.87
CA LEU A 173 7.29 10.21 13.44
C LEU A 173 6.95 9.42 12.18
N ARG A 174 5.65 9.19 11.97
CA ARG A 174 5.12 8.32 10.91
C ARG A 174 3.93 8.95 10.22
N VAL A 175 3.98 9.05 8.89
CA VAL A 175 2.86 9.47 8.06
C VAL A 175 2.38 8.31 7.19
N GLN A 176 1.05 8.09 7.14
CA GLN A 176 0.45 6.99 6.39
C GLN A 176 0.00 7.45 5.00
N ALA A 177 0.55 6.81 3.97
CA ALA A 177 0.01 6.81 2.63
C ALA A 177 -1.05 5.68 2.50
N GLY A 178 -2.27 6.07 2.16
CA GLY A 178 -3.43 5.17 2.10
C GLY A 178 -3.28 4.02 1.09
N PRO A 179 -4.17 3.00 1.16
CA PRO A 179 -4.06 1.79 0.36
C PRO A 179 -3.93 2.09 -1.13
N LEU A 180 -2.84 1.62 -1.75
CA LEU A 180 -2.60 1.68 -3.18
C LEU A 180 -2.82 0.30 -3.77
N ALA A 181 -3.75 0.17 -4.72
CA ALA A 181 -3.83 -0.99 -5.59
C ALA A 181 -2.96 -0.75 -6.83
N LEU A 182 -2.11 -1.71 -7.18
CA LEU A 182 -1.17 -1.63 -8.31
C LEU A 182 -1.06 -2.95 -9.07
N VAL A 183 -0.44 -2.88 -10.24
CA VAL A 183 -0.18 -4.01 -11.15
C VAL A 183 1.24 -3.90 -11.69
N GLY A 184 1.97 -5.01 -11.74
CA GLY A 184 3.28 -5.13 -12.38
C GLY A 184 3.21 -5.95 -13.68
N THR A 185 4.23 -5.83 -14.54
CA THR A 185 4.14 -6.29 -15.93
C THR A 185 4.10 -7.81 -16.12
N GLY A 186 4.78 -8.57 -15.27
CA GLY A 186 5.19 -9.93 -15.63
C GLY A 186 6.07 -9.95 -16.89
N SER A 187 6.14 -11.11 -17.56
CA SER A 187 6.95 -11.34 -18.76
C SER A 187 6.16 -11.79 -20.00
N ASN A 188 4.82 -11.86 -19.93
CA ASN A 188 3.97 -12.35 -21.03
C ASN A 188 3.88 -11.33 -22.20
N PRO A 189 4.44 -11.62 -23.39
CA PRO A 189 4.42 -10.69 -24.53
C PRO A 189 3.04 -10.56 -25.20
N LEU A 190 2.05 -11.36 -24.79
CA LEU A 190 0.67 -11.34 -25.30
C LEU A 190 -0.31 -10.61 -24.36
N PHE A 191 0.11 -10.30 -23.13
CA PHE A 191 -0.73 -9.74 -22.07
C PHE A 191 0.10 -8.95 -21.04
N TYR A 192 0.28 -7.65 -21.28
CA TYR A 192 1.08 -6.75 -20.42
C TYR A 192 0.65 -5.27 -20.53
N PRO A 193 0.92 -4.43 -19.51
CA PRO A 193 0.71 -2.99 -19.59
C PRO A 193 1.88 -2.29 -20.31
N ASP A 194 1.55 -1.33 -21.17
CA ASP A 194 2.49 -0.54 -21.98
C ASP A 194 2.02 0.92 -22.07
N GLY A 195 2.83 1.87 -21.57
CA GLY A 195 2.61 3.31 -21.77
C GLY A 195 1.22 3.83 -21.36
N GLY A 196 0.63 3.31 -20.27
CA GLY A 196 -0.73 3.66 -19.84
C GLY A 196 -1.86 3.00 -20.63
N LYS A 197 -1.54 1.95 -21.40
CA LYS A 197 -2.47 1.06 -22.13
C LYS A 197 -2.21 -0.40 -21.77
N TRP A 198 -3.06 -1.31 -22.24
CA TRP A 198 -2.80 -2.75 -22.19
C TRP A 198 -2.65 -3.36 -23.58
N VAL A 199 -1.58 -4.13 -23.76
CA VAL A 199 -1.41 -5.02 -24.90
C VAL A 199 -2.08 -6.35 -24.56
N ILE A 200 -3.12 -6.70 -25.33
CA ILE A 200 -3.86 -7.96 -25.18
C ILE A 200 -4.07 -8.56 -26.57
N GLN A 201 -3.30 -9.60 -26.91
CA GLN A 201 -3.35 -10.30 -28.19
C GLN A 201 -4.78 -10.79 -28.51
N GLN A 202 -5.19 -10.80 -29.77
CA GLN A 202 -6.43 -11.45 -30.24
C GLN A 202 -6.11 -12.57 -31.25
N PRO A 203 -6.96 -13.62 -31.34
CA PRO A 203 -8.13 -13.91 -30.51
C PRO A 203 -7.75 -14.46 -29.12
N LEU A 204 -8.55 -14.18 -28.08
CA LEU A 204 -8.31 -14.74 -26.73
C LEU A 204 -8.39 -16.27 -26.68
N SER A 205 -7.49 -16.92 -25.93
CA SER A 205 -7.57 -18.38 -25.68
C SER A 205 -8.53 -18.72 -24.52
N ASP A 206 -8.61 -17.88 -23.48
CA ASP A 206 -9.64 -17.95 -22.44
C ASP A 206 -10.46 -16.66 -22.38
N ARG A 207 -11.67 -16.66 -22.95
CA ARG A 207 -12.60 -15.52 -22.85
C ARG A 207 -13.12 -15.28 -21.42
N SER A 208 -13.07 -16.27 -20.53
CA SER A 208 -13.47 -16.09 -19.13
C SER A 208 -12.48 -15.24 -18.33
N CYS A 209 -11.26 -14.99 -18.85
CA CYS A 209 -10.34 -14.00 -18.28
C CYS A 209 -11.01 -12.64 -18.08
N VAL A 210 -11.86 -12.21 -19.03
CA VAL A 210 -12.50 -10.89 -19.00
C VAL A 210 -13.32 -10.74 -17.73
N ALA A 211 -14.22 -11.68 -17.45
CA ALA A 211 -15.04 -11.65 -16.24
C ALA A 211 -14.19 -11.70 -14.96
N LYS A 212 -13.15 -12.55 -14.91
CA LYS A 212 -12.24 -12.71 -13.76
C LYS A 212 -11.44 -11.43 -13.48
N ILE A 213 -10.90 -10.79 -14.52
CA ILE A 213 -10.13 -9.54 -14.43
C ILE A 213 -11.02 -8.40 -13.93
N ARG A 214 -12.21 -8.22 -14.53
CA ARG A 214 -13.15 -7.16 -14.14
C ARG A 214 -13.63 -7.32 -12.69
N ALA A 215 -13.86 -8.56 -12.25
CA ALA A 215 -14.16 -8.86 -10.84
C ALA A 215 -12.99 -8.45 -9.92
N MET A 216 -11.75 -8.85 -10.23
CA MET A 216 -10.56 -8.48 -9.45
C MET A 216 -10.35 -6.95 -9.35
N VAL A 217 -10.53 -6.21 -10.45
CA VAL A 217 -10.43 -4.73 -10.41
C VAL A 217 -11.56 -4.12 -9.59
N ALA A 218 -12.79 -4.64 -9.67
CA ALA A 218 -13.91 -4.20 -8.85
C ALA A 218 -13.74 -4.52 -7.36
N GLU A 219 -13.16 -5.68 -7.02
CA GLU A 219 -12.79 -6.05 -5.64
C GLU A 219 -11.78 -5.07 -5.06
N PHE A 220 -10.70 -4.76 -5.78
CA PHE A 220 -9.74 -3.75 -5.36
C PHE A 220 -10.37 -2.36 -5.24
N ALA A 221 -11.25 -1.98 -6.17
CA ALA A 221 -11.96 -0.68 -6.16
C ALA A 221 -12.95 -0.52 -4.99
N ALA A 222 -13.41 -1.62 -4.39
CA ALA A 222 -14.33 -1.62 -3.26
C ALA A 222 -13.63 -1.40 -1.90
N ILE A 223 -12.29 -1.38 -1.86
CA ILE A 223 -11.54 -1.18 -0.61
C ILE A 223 -11.66 0.29 -0.15
N PRO A 224 -12.09 0.55 1.10
CA PRO A 224 -12.25 1.93 1.58
C PRO A 224 -10.95 2.74 1.52
N GLY A 225 -11.01 3.92 0.90
CA GLY A 225 -9.88 4.84 0.77
C GLY A 225 -8.80 4.42 -0.23
N VAL A 226 -9.05 3.41 -1.07
CA VAL A 226 -8.08 2.90 -2.04
C VAL A 226 -7.82 3.88 -3.19
N THR A 227 -6.54 4.06 -3.51
CA THR A 227 -6.13 4.61 -4.81
C THR A 227 -5.87 3.46 -5.77
N LEU A 228 -6.51 3.46 -6.94
CA LEU A 228 -6.15 2.55 -8.03
C LEU A 228 -5.05 3.16 -8.90
N ALA A 229 -3.97 2.43 -9.17
CA ALA A 229 -3.00 2.75 -10.22
C ALA A 229 -3.68 2.99 -11.57
N GLY A 230 -3.04 3.77 -12.46
CA GLY A 230 -3.61 4.10 -13.77
C GLY A 230 -3.86 2.85 -14.62
N GLU A 231 -2.90 1.94 -14.62
CA GLU A 231 -2.90 0.70 -15.39
C GLU A 231 -3.94 -0.31 -14.90
N LEU A 232 -4.32 -0.30 -13.61
CA LEU A 232 -5.44 -1.13 -13.12
C LEU A 232 -6.80 -0.62 -13.62
N ARG A 233 -6.97 0.70 -13.73
CA ARG A 233 -8.20 1.31 -14.27
C ARG A 233 -8.32 1.12 -15.79
N GLU A 234 -7.18 1.20 -16.48
CA GLU A 234 -7.12 0.88 -17.90
C GLU A 234 -7.34 -0.62 -18.17
N LEU A 235 -6.93 -1.52 -17.27
CA LEU A 235 -7.14 -2.96 -17.43
C LEU A 235 -8.64 -3.32 -17.56
N ASP A 236 -9.52 -2.79 -16.71
CA ASP A 236 -10.98 -2.99 -16.81
C ASP A 236 -11.51 -2.48 -18.16
N THR A 237 -11.06 -1.29 -18.56
CA THR A 237 -11.45 -0.62 -19.81
C THR A 237 -11.02 -1.43 -21.03
N ALA A 238 -9.79 -1.92 -21.04
CA ALA A 238 -9.21 -2.73 -22.10
C ALA A 238 -9.97 -4.05 -22.26
N VAL A 239 -10.18 -4.82 -21.18
CA VAL A 239 -10.88 -6.12 -21.29
C VAL A 239 -12.37 -5.96 -21.58
N LEU A 240 -13.01 -4.85 -21.15
CA LEU A 240 -14.39 -4.53 -21.50
C LEU A 240 -14.57 -4.31 -23.01
N ALA A 241 -13.55 -3.84 -23.73
CA ALA A 241 -13.58 -3.73 -25.18
C ALA A 241 -13.52 -5.10 -25.89
N LEU A 242 -12.99 -6.14 -25.24
CA LEU A 242 -12.84 -7.50 -25.78
C LEU A 242 -14.05 -8.41 -25.50
N GLY A 243 -14.95 -7.96 -24.62
CA GLY A 243 -16.22 -8.63 -24.29
C GLY A 243 -17.40 -8.23 -25.17
N ARG A 244 -17.14 -7.57 -26.32
CA ARG A 244 -18.13 -7.12 -27.31
C ARG A 244 -18.00 -7.91 -28.61
#